data_AF-A0A6J6SHJ6-F1
#
_entry.id   AF-A0A6J6SHJ6-F1
#
_cell.length_a   1.000
_cell.length_b   1.000
_cell.length_c   1.000
_cell.angle_alpha   90.00
_cell.angle_beta   90.00
_cell.angle_gamma   90.00
#
_symmetry.space_group_name_H-M   'P 1'
#
loop_
_entity.id
_entity.type
_entity.pdbx_description
1 polymer ?
#
loop_
_entity_poly.entity_id
_entity_poly.type
_entity_poly.pdbx_seq_one_letter_code
_entity_poly.pdbx_strand_id
1 'polypeptide(L)'
;MPGAPQYAPTDPRAQAAPRVVDSAWFLAENLQNVPVHVIPCVEGRVEEAGVVAQASTYGSILPAAWSFMLAARARGLGSAWTTLHLMYEKETAELLNIPDSITQTALLPVAYYTGETFKPASRLPATDVTFSNQWGNPV
;
A
#
# COMPACT_ATOMS: atom_id res chain seq x y z
N MET A 1 8.90 6.77 -10.90
CA MET A 1 8.61 5.40 -11.35
C MET A 1 8.43 5.41 -12.86
N PRO A 2 9.22 4.65 -13.64
CA PRO A 2 9.01 4.52 -15.08
C PRO A 2 7.58 4.00 -15.36
N GLY A 3 6.90 4.57 -16.36
CA GLY A 3 5.57 4.12 -16.78
C GLY A 3 4.40 4.58 -15.89
N ALA A 4 4.62 5.53 -14.97
CA ALA A 4 3.52 6.13 -14.23
C ALA A 4 2.55 6.85 -15.21
N PRO A 5 1.23 6.64 -15.08
CA PRO A 5 0.25 7.31 -15.94
C PRO A 5 0.34 8.83 -15.76
N GLN A 6 0.35 9.56 -16.89
CA GLN A 6 0.35 11.02 -16.89
C GLN A 6 -1.08 11.53 -16.93
N TYR A 7 -1.44 12.35 -15.95
CA TYR A 7 -2.79 12.91 -15.80
C TYR A 7 -2.83 14.37 -16.23
N ALA A 8 -3.97 14.81 -16.77
CA ALA A 8 -4.20 16.21 -17.06
C ALA A 8 -4.17 17.05 -15.75
N PRO A 9 -3.78 18.33 -15.78
CA PRO A 9 -3.74 19.18 -14.58
C PRO A 9 -5.08 19.31 -13.84
N THR A 10 -6.19 19.16 -14.55
CA THR A 10 -7.56 19.20 -14.00
C THR A 10 -7.98 17.89 -13.34
N ASP A 11 -7.22 16.80 -13.52
CA ASP A 11 -7.51 15.50 -12.93
C ASP A 11 -7.27 15.52 -11.40
N PRO A 12 -8.23 15.08 -10.58
CA PRO A 12 -8.04 15.02 -9.12
C PRO A 12 -6.80 14.23 -8.67
N ARG A 13 -6.35 13.24 -9.46
CA ARG A 13 -5.14 12.46 -9.18
C ARG A 13 -3.88 13.29 -9.37
N ALA A 14 -3.82 14.14 -10.40
CA ALA A 14 -2.72 15.08 -10.60
C ALA A 14 -2.62 16.07 -9.43
N GLN A 15 -3.77 16.58 -8.98
CA GLN A 15 -3.85 17.55 -7.87
C GLN A 15 -3.57 16.92 -6.49
N ALA A 16 -3.70 15.60 -6.37
CA ALA A 16 -3.37 14.86 -5.15
C ALA A 16 -1.89 14.45 -5.10
N ALA A 17 -1.22 14.30 -6.25
CA ALA A 17 0.14 13.77 -6.32
C ALA A 17 1.17 14.49 -5.41
N PRO A 18 1.23 15.85 -5.37
CA PRO A 18 2.15 16.53 -4.45
C PRO A 18 1.92 16.16 -2.98
N ARG A 19 0.64 16.11 -2.55
CA ARG A 19 0.27 15.74 -1.18
C ARG A 19 0.61 14.28 -0.83
N VAL A 20 0.53 13.38 -1.80
CA VAL A 20 0.94 11.97 -1.63
C VAL A 20 2.45 11.89 -1.43
N VAL A 21 3.24 12.63 -2.23
CA VAL A 21 4.69 12.69 -2.09
C VAL A 21 5.08 13.28 -0.73
N ASP A 22 4.51 14.42 -0.36
CA ASP A 22 4.76 15.08 0.92
C ASP A 22 4.42 14.14 2.10
N SER A 23 3.28 13.44 2.02
CA SER A 23 2.87 12.47 3.04
C SER A 23 3.82 11.26 3.12
N ALA A 24 4.32 10.77 2.00
CA ALA A 24 5.29 9.67 1.97
C ALA A 24 6.63 10.09 2.57
N TRP A 25 7.07 11.33 2.28
CA TRP A 25 8.30 11.89 2.83
C TRP A 25 8.20 12.12 4.33
N PHE A 26 7.08 12.69 4.79
CA PHE A 26 6.79 12.84 6.21
C PHE A 26 6.81 11.48 6.93
N LEU A 27 6.19 10.44 6.34
CA LEU A 27 6.25 9.10 6.91
C LEU A 27 7.69 8.58 6.99
N ALA A 28 8.49 8.75 5.95
CA ALA A 28 9.89 8.31 5.94
C ALA A 28 10.73 9.00 7.02
N GLU A 29 10.57 10.30 7.22
CA GLU A 29 11.28 11.09 8.24
C GLU A 29 10.84 10.76 9.68
N ASN A 30 9.68 10.14 9.85
CA ASN A 30 9.08 9.84 11.15
C ASN A 30 8.96 8.34 11.44
N LEU A 31 9.41 7.48 10.52
CA LEU A 31 9.21 6.04 10.61
C LEU A 31 9.83 5.46 11.90
N GLN A 32 11.01 5.95 12.28
CA GLN A 32 11.72 5.58 13.51
C GLN A 32 10.95 5.92 14.80
N ASN A 33 9.98 6.82 14.75
CA ASN A 33 9.14 7.19 15.89
C ASN A 33 7.93 6.25 16.05
N VAL A 34 7.69 5.35 15.08
CA VAL A 34 6.57 4.41 15.12
C VAL A 34 6.97 3.18 15.95
N PRO A 35 6.18 2.81 16.98
CA PRO A 35 6.58 1.77 17.92
C PRO A 35 6.49 0.35 17.33
N VAL A 36 5.67 0.12 16.31
CA VAL A 36 5.46 -1.20 15.71
C VAL A 36 5.50 -1.11 14.20
N HIS A 37 6.29 -1.98 13.58
CA HIS A 37 6.37 -2.16 12.13
C HIS A 37 5.85 -3.55 11.78
N VAL A 38 4.72 -3.63 11.08
CA VAL A 38 4.14 -4.90 10.65
C VAL A 38 4.45 -5.10 9.17
N ILE A 39 5.12 -6.19 8.81
CA ILE A 39 5.45 -6.54 7.42
C ILE A 39 4.63 -7.78 7.05
N PRO A 40 3.57 -7.65 6.23
CA PRO A 40 2.85 -8.81 5.74
C PRO A 40 3.72 -9.59 4.76
N CYS A 41 3.93 -10.86 5.09
CA CYS A 41 4.76 -11.78 4.35
C CYS A 41 3.95 -12.98 3.85
N VAL A 42 4.39 -13.57 2.75
CA VAL A 42 3.80 -14.78 2.17
C VAL A 42 4.90 -15.75 1.74
N GLU A 43 4.66 -17.04 1.94
CA GLU A 43 5.59 -18.09 1.48
C GLU A 43 5.62 -18.18 -0.04
N GLY A 44 6.82 -18.35 -0.59
CA GLY A 44 7.10 -18.40 -2.02
C GLY A 44 7.59 -17.07 -2.59
N ARG A 45 8.10 -17.15 -3.81
CA ARG A 45 8.56 -16.04 -4.66
C ARG A 45 7.73 -16.05 -5.95
N VAL A 46 7.37 -14.88 -6.47
CA VAL A 46 6.34 -14.72 -7.53
C VAL A 46 6.82 -13.92 -8.74
N GLU A 47 8.07 -13.50 -8.77
CA GLU A 47 8.71 -12.67 -9.80
C GLU A 47 8.66 -13.35 -11.16
N GLU A 48 8.95 -14.65 -11.20
CA GLU A 48 8.97 -15.47 -12.41
C GLU A 48 7.67 -16.28 -12.58
N ALA A 49 6.68 -16.06 -11.72
CA ALA A 49 5.44 -16.84 -11.72
C ALA A 49 4.45 -16.32 -12.78
N GLY A 50 3.62 -17.21 -13.32
CA GLY A 50 2.53 -16.82 -14.22
C GLY A 50 1.42 -16.01 -13.51
N VAL A 51 0.59 -15.31 -14.30
CA VAL A 51 -0.45 -14.39 -13.82
C VAL A 51 -1.35 -15.01 -12.74
N VAL A 52 -1.76 -16.27 -12.92
CA VAL A 52 -2.65 -16.96 -11.97
C VAL A 52 -1.99 -17.13 -10.59
N ALA A 53 -0.71 -17.51 -10.56
CA ALA A 53 0.02 -17.70 -9.32
C ALA A 53 0.29 -16.37 -8.60
N GLN A 54 0.66 -15.32 -9.35
CA GLN A 54 0.82 -13.98 -8.80
C GLN A 54 -0.49 -13.46 -8.19
N ALA A 55 -1.60 -13.56 -8.95
CA ALA A 55 -2.91 -13.13 -8.51
C ALA A 55 -3.39 -13.89 -7.26
N SER A 56 -3.15 -15.20 -7.20
CA SER A 56 -3.52 -16.02 -6.04
C SER A 56 -2.71 -15.65 -4.79
N THR A 57 -1.40 -15.43 -4.97
CA THR A 57 -0.49 -15.08 -3.87
C THR A 57 -0.83 -13.71 -3.29
N TYR A 58 -0.89 -12.67 -4.13
CA TYR A 58 -1.23 -11.32 -3.70
C TYR A 58 -2.69 -11.19 -3.27
N GLY A 59 -3.61 -11.89 -3.94
CA GLY A 59 -5.03 -11.94 -3.58
C GLY A 59 -5.29 -12.58 -2.21
N SER A 60 -4.37 -13.37 -1.68
CA SER A 60 -4.43 -13.92 -0.32
C SER A 60 -3.95 -12.92 0.73
N ILE A 61 -2.74 -12.38 0.55
CA ILE A 61 -2.06 -11.58 1.58
C ILE A 61 -2.52 -10.12 1.65
N LEU A 62 -2.83 -9.48 0.51
CA LEU A 62 -3.21 -8.06 0.50
C LEU A 62 -4.55 -7.80 1.21
N PRO A 63 -5.62 -8.62 1.02
CA PRO A 63 -6.86 -8.45 1.79
C PRO A 63 -6.69 -8.73 3.28
N ALA A 64 -5.81 -9.66 3.67
CA ALA A 64 -5.48 -9.91 5.06
C ALA A 64 -4.82 -8.68 5.72
N ALA A 65 -3.83 -8.09 5.04
CA ALA A 65 -3.18 -6.85 5.48
C ALA A 65 -4.16 -5.68 5.59
N TRP A 66 -5.07 -5.52 4.61
CA TRP A 66 -6.12 -4.50 4.67
C TRP A 66 -7.07 -4.71 5.84
N SER A 67 -7.51 -5.96 6.07
CA SER A 67 -8.37 -6.33 7.19
C SER A 67 -7.70 -6.04 8.54
N PHE A 68 -6.40 -6.31 8.65
CA PHE A 68 -5.61 -5.92 9.82
C PHE A 68 -5.65 -4.40 10.05
N MET A 69 -5.44 -3.58 9.01
CA MET A 69 -5.50 -2.12 9.14
C MET A 69 -6.89 -1.64 9.61
N LEU A 70 -7.97 -2.21 9.08
CA LEU A 70 -9.33 -1.90 9.52
C LEU A 70 -9.55 -2.28 11.00
N ALA A 71 -9.09 -3.46 11.40
CA ALA A 71 -9.19 -3.94 12.78
C ALA A 71 -8.37 -3.10 13.76
N ALA A 72 -7.17 -2.66 13.35
CA ALA A 72 -6.34 -1.73 14.10
C ALA A 72 -7.04 -0.38 14.26
N ARG A 73 -7.60 0.15 13.17
CA ARG A 73 -8.36 1.41 13.18
C ARG A 73 -9.55 1.38 14.13
N ALA A 74 -10.30 0.28 14.15
CA ALA A 74 -11.42 0.08 15.07
C ALA A 74 -11.01 0.07 16.56
N ARG A 75 -9.71 -0.09 16.85
CA ARG A 75 -9.13 -0.13 18.21
C ARG A 75 -8.31 1.12 18.56
N GLY A 76 -8.45 2.20 17.79
CA GLY A 76 -7.74 3.46 18.04
C GLY A 76 -6.27 3.46 17.59
N LEU A 77 -5.85 2.46 16.81
CA LEU A 77 -4.53 2.44 16.19
C LEU A 77 -4.60 3.02 14.77
N GLY A 78 -3.52 3.66 14.35
CA GLY A 78 -3.34 4.22 13.02
C GLY A 78 -2.30 3.42 12.28
N SER A 79 -2.50 3.28 10.98
CA SER A 79 -1.52 2.66 10.09
C SER A 79 -1.54 3.30 8.71
N ALA A 80 -0.43 3.13 7.98
CA ALA A 80 -0.29 3.54 6.59
C ALA A 80 0.22 2.36 5.76
N TRP A 81 -0.34 2.19 4.57
CA TRP A 81 0.18 1.22 3.62
C TRP A 81 1.36 1.84 2.87
N THR A 82 2.55 1.25 2.97
CA THR A 82 3.70 1.64 2.16
C THR A 82 4.45 0.44 1.61
N THR A 83 4.98 0.59 0.40
CA THR A 83 5.84 -0.38 -0.27
C THR A 83 7.25 0.14 -0.47
N LEU A 84 7.58 1.34 0.03
CA LEU A 84 8.88 1.98 -0.21
C LEU A 84 10.05 1.14 0.33
N HIS A 85 9.87 0.43 1.45
CA HIS A 85 10.89 -0.46 2.00
C HIS A 85 11.27 -1.60 1.03
N LEU A 86 10.40 -1.96 0.08
CA LEU A 86 10.69 -3.03 -0.89
C LEU A 86 11.81 -2.64 -1.88
N MET A 87 12.18 -1.36 -1.97
CA MET A 87 13.41 -0.97 -2.67
C MET A 87 14.68 -1.49 -1.96
N TYR A 88 14.55 -1.82 -0.68
CA TYR A 88 15.58 -2.35 0.22
C TYR A 88 15.10 -3.67 0.84
N GLU A 89 14.37 -4.48 0.06
CA GLU A 89 13.72 -5.71 0.52
C GLU A 89 14.73 -6.71 1.09
N LYS A 90 15.89 -6.83 0.45
CA LYS A 90 16.97 -7.74 0.87
C LYS A 90 17.61 -7.27 2.17
N GLU A 91 17.92 -5.99 2.29
CA GLU A 91 18.48 -5.40 3.51
C GLU A 91 17.49 -5.54 4.68
N THR A 92 16.19 -5.39 4.41
CA THR A 92 15.14 -5.63 5.40
C THR A 92 15.08 -7.10 5.80
N ALA A 93 15.20 -8.01 4.83
CA ALA A 93 15.22 -9.45 5.08
C ALA A 93 16.42 -9.87 5.93
N GLU A 94 17.61 -9.37 5.62
CA GLU A 94 18.83 -9.60 6.40
C GLU A 94 18.69 -9.11 7.84
N LEU A 95 18.18 -7.88 8.03
CA LEU A 95 17.98 -7.30 9.35
C LEU A 95 17.02 -8.12 10.22
N LEU A 96 15.96 -8.67 9.61
CA LEU A 96 14.89 -9.38 10.30
C LEU A 96 15.02 -10.90 10.25
N ASN A 97 16.09 -11.42 9.62
CA ASN A 97 16.29 -12.85 9.34
C ASN A 97 15.11 -13.49 8.58
N ILE A 98 14.54 -12.77 7.60
CA ILE A 98 13.50 -13.29 6.72
C ILE A 98 14.17 -14.20 5.68
N PRO A 99 13.75 -15.47 5.52
CA PRO A 99 14.31 -16.36 4.51
C PRO A 99 14.04 -15.89 3.08
N ASP A 100 14.96 -16.19 2.15
CA ASP A 100 14.83 -15.89 0.71
C ASP A 100 13.56 -16.47 0.06
N SER A 101 12.97 -17.51 0.66
CA SER A 101 11.73 -18.13 0.20
C SER A 101 10.47 -17.34 0.56
N ILE A 102 10.59 -16.23 1.28
CA ILE A 102 9.46 -15.41 1.72
C ILE A 102 9.40 -14.13 0.90
N THR A 103 8.20 -13.74 0.48
CA THR A 103 7.94 -12.45 -0.17
C THR A 103 7.40 -11.45 0.85
N GLN A 104 8.07 -10.30 0.99
CA GLN A 104 7.55 -9.12 1.68
C GLN A 104 6.60 -8.36 0.75
N THR A 105 5.42 -7.94 1.23
CA THR A 105 4.37 -7.39 0.35
C THR A 105 4.00 -5.94 0.66
N ALA A 106 4.21 -5.51 1.90
CA ALA A 106 4.01 -4.16 2.37
C ALA A 106 4.72 -3.94 3.70
N LEU A 107 4.81 -2.68 4.12
CA LEU A 107 5.11 -2.30 5.48
C LEU A 107 3.93 -1.47 5.99
N LEU A 108 3.45 -1.83 7.17
CA LEU A 108 2.40 -1.14 7.91
C LEU A 108 3.00 -0.61 9.21
N PRO A 109 3.41 0.66 9.28
CA PRO A 109 3.78 1.30 10.53
C PRO A 109 2.51 1.47 11.37
N VAL A 110 2.52 1.00 12.62
CA VAL A 110 1.36 1.00 13.53
C VAL A 110 1.69 1.76 14.81
N ALA A 111 0.83 2.73 15.14
CA ALA A 111 0.94 3.54 16.35
C ALA A 111 -0.44 3.90 16.90
N TYR A 112 -0.52 4.27 18.18
CA TYR A 112 -1.63 5.11 18.63
C TYR A 112 -1.49 6.48 17.97
N TYR A 113 -2.51 6.89 17.21
CA TYR A 113 -2.51 8.22 16.63
C TYR A 113 -3.01 9.23 17.67
N THR A 114 -2.37 10.39 17.70
CA THR A 114 -2.73 11.48 18.61
C THR A 114 -3.61 12.55 17.97
N GLY A 115 -3.86 12.45 16.67
CA GLY A 115 -4.61 13.44 15.89
C GLY A 115 -6.00 12.96 15.45
N GLU A 116 -6.97 13.87 15.44
CA GLU A 116 -8.33 13.63 14.93
C GLU A 116 -8.48 13.99 13.43
N THR A 117 -7.36 14.26 12.76
CA THR A 117 -7.32 14.95 11.46
C THR A 117 -7.50 14.04 10.25
N PHE A 118 -7.85 12.75 10.45
CA PHE A 118 -8.11 11.84 9.35
C PHE A 118 -9.32 12.30 8.56
N LYS A 119 -9.11 12.54 7.27
CA LYS A 119 -10.18 12.90 6.33
C LYS A 119 -10.25 11.84 5.23
N PRO A 120 -11.46 11.50 4.75
CA PRO A 120 -11.60 10.71 3.54
C PRO A 120 -10.78 11.35 2.42
N ALA A 121 -9.94 10.55 1.77
CA ALA A 121 -9.19 11.03 0.62
C ALA A 121 -10.14 11.18 -0.57
N SER A 122 -9.93 12.21 -1.38
CA SER A 122 -10.70 12.42 -2.61
C SER A 122 -10.57 11.20 -3.54
N ARG A 123 -11.66 10.84 -4.22
CA ARG A 123 -11.73 9.73 -5.17
C ARG A 123 -12.38 10.23 -6.46
N LEU A 124 -12.05 9.57 -7.57
CA LEU A 124 -12.78 9.77 -8.81
C LEU A 124 -14.24 9.32 -8.62
N PRO A 125 -15.19 9.91 -9.36
CA PRO A 125 -16.54 9.37 -9.48
C PRO A 125 -16.50 7.88 -9.85
N ALA A 126 -17.37 7.07 -9.25
CA ALA A 126 -17.39 5.63 -9.49
C ALA A 126 -17.66 5.28 -10.95
N THR A 127 -18.49 6.07 -11.64
CA THR A 127 -18.82 5.96 -13.07
C THR A 127 -17.61 6.12 -13.98
N ASP A 128 -16.55 6.79 -13.52
CA ASP A 128 -15.34 7.05 -14.32
C ASP A 128 -14.37 5.85 -14.29
N VAL A 129 -14.55 4.93 -13.34
CA VAL A 129 -13.63 3.80 -13.09
C VAL A 129 -14.32 2.44 -13.03
N THR A 130 -15.65 2.41 -13.16
CA THR A 130 -16.45 1.19 -13.13
C THR A 130 -17.08 0.97 -14.50
N PHE A 131 -16.84 -0.20 -15.09
CA PHE A 131 -17.33 -0.54 -16.41
C PHE A 131 -18.17 -1.81 -16.40
N SER A 132 -19.22 -1.85 -17.21
CA SER A 132 -20.12 -2.99 -17.36
C SER A 132 -19.76 -3.82 -18.58
N ASN A 133 -19.42 -5.09 -18.37
CA ASN A 133 -19.08 -6.11 -19.38
C ASN A 133 -17.83 -5.85 -20.24
N GLN A 134 -17.56 -4.61 -20.65
CA GLN A 134 -16.45 -4.22 -21.52
C GLN A 134 -15.68 -3.04 -20.92
N TRP A 135 -14.36 -3.01 -21.12
CA TRP A 135 -13.53 -1.88 -20.73
C TRP A 135 -14.00 -0.60 -21.42
N GLY A 136 -14.19 0.47 -20.63
CA GLY A 136 -14.64 1.77 -21.15
C GLY A 136 -16.14 1.91 -21.37
N ASN A 137 -16.96 0.90 -21.07
CA ASN A 137 -18.43 0.99 -21.07
C ASN A 137 -18.94 1.33 -19.66
N PRO A 138 -19.25 2.59 -19.32
CA PRO A 138 -19.56 2.99 -17.94
C PRO A 138 -20.85 2.33 -17.42
N VAL A 139 -20.93 2.19 -16.09
CA VAL A 139 -22.17 1.81 -15.37
C VAL A 139 -23.15 2.97 -15.23
#